data_AF-A0A442BP09-F1
#
_entry.id   AF-A0A442BP09-F1
#
_cell.length_a   1.000
_cell.length_b   1.000
_cell.length_c   1.000
_cell.angle_alpha   90.00
_cell.angle_beta   90.00
_cell.angle_gamma   90.00
#
_symmetry.space_group_name_H-M   'P 1'
#
loop_
_entity.id
_entity.type
_entity.pdbx_description
1 polymer ?
#
loop_
_entity_poly.entity_id
_entity_poly.type
_entity_poly.pdbx_seq_one_letter_code
_entity_poly.pdbx_strand_id
1 'polypeptide(L)'
;MALISLKSLGVTMGAPLFSNLDLTIGASDRLGIVAANGRGKSTLLKCLAGEFEPTAGDITRSRGLRVGHVEQSVPEALLDRSFHDVVADALPAEQRDSELWRVDVVLDSLDVREDMRGRPMRALSGGWQRLALIARVWVTDPDVLLLDEPTNYLDLARISQLEDWLNALPREVPVIIASHDRAFLDATTNRTLFLRPEESPVFALPYARARQALDELDASTARKFERDMKIAQQLRKQAAKLNNIGINSGSDLLTVKTKQLKERAEKLEDAAVAAHRERSAGAIKLTNRGTHAKVLITLEDATVETPDGAALFKTGKRHICQDDRIVLLGRNGVGKTRFIAMIRNAIAEPGSIANIKVTPSTVLGYSDQALSGINASDTPLAMLSRRFEVGEQRARSLLAGAGVAVEMQEKKIGVLSGGQRSRLMMLVLRLIHPNFYLLDEPTNHLDIDGQEALEDELLKHQASCLLASHDRSFIRAVGNRFWLIEKRRLTEVDDPEAFFRSVAETPN
;
A
#
# COMPACT_ATOMS: atom_id res chain seq x y z
N MET A 1 27.90 14.69 8.34
CA MET A 1 27.21 16.00 8.32
C MET A 1 25.81 15.78 7.75
N ALA A 2 24.85 16.65 8.10
CA ALA A 2 23.51 16.59 7.52
C ALA A 2 23.54 17.11 6.07
N LEU A 3 23.02 16.33 5.14
CA LEU A 3 22.88 16.72 3.73
C LEU A 3 21.61 17.53 3.51
N ILE A 4 20.51 17.14 4.18
CA ILE A 4 19.23 17.84 4.16
C ILE A 4 18.70 17.96 5.60
N SER A 5 18.22 19.14 5.97
CA SER A 5 17.57 19.40 7.26
C SER A 5 16.24 20.10 7.04
N LEU A 6 15.19 19.55 7.65
CA LEU A 6 13.83 20.08 7.66
C LEU A 6 13.60 20.67 9.04
N LYS A 7 13.06 21.89 9.10
CA LYS A 7 12.70 22.55 10.34
C LYS A 7 11.25 23.00 10.32
N SER A 8 10.45 22.44 11.20
CA SER A 8 9.01 22.71 11.35
C SER A 8 8.26 22.69 10.01
N LEU A 9 8.64 21.78 9.11
CA LEU A 9 8.12 21.73 7.75
C LEU A 9 6.64 21.35 7.75
N GLY A 10 5.84 22.03 6.94
CA GLY A 10 4.42 21.73 6.78
C GLY A 10 3.91 21.98 5.37
N VAL A 11 2.95 21.15 4.95
CA VAL A 11 2.27 21.30 3.65
C VAL A 11 0.77 21.17 3.84
N THR A 12 0.03 22.14 3.30
CA THR A 12 -1.43 22.19 3.34
C THR A 12 -2.00 22.25 1.93
N MET A 13 -2.89 21.32 1.59
CA MET A 13 -3.63 21.31 0.32
C MET A 13 -5.13 21.12 0.60
N GLY A 14 -5.83 22.22 0.89
CA GLY A 14 -7.19 22.20 1.44
C GLY A 14 -7.25 21.76 2.90
N ALA A 15 -6.56 20.68 3.25
CA ALA A 15 -6.29 20.20 4.61
C ALA A 15 -4.78 19.97 4.81
N PRO A 16 -4.26 20.02 6.06
CA PRO A 16 -2.85 19.72 6.33
C PRO A 16 -2.53 18.28 5.96
N LEU A 17 -1.51 18.09 5.11
CA LEU A 17 -0.97 16.78 4.78
C LEU A 17 -0.07 16.29 5.91
N PHE A 18 0.84 17.16 6.34
CA PHE A 18 1.70 17.02 7.51
C PHE A 18 2.11 18.41 8.01
N SER A 19 2.46 18.52 9.29
CA SER A 19 2.88 19.77 9.93
C SER A 19 3.98 19.50 10.95
N ASN A 20 4.75 20.56 11.28
CA ASN A 20 5.82 20.52 12.28
C ASN A 20 6.81 19.37 12.09
N LEU A 21 7.14 19.04 10.84
CA LEU A 21 8.09 17.98 10.53
C LEU A 21 9.52 18.49 10.69
N ASP A 22 10.17 18.03 11.76
CA ASP A 22 11.60 18.19 11.99
C ASP A 22 12.31 16.88 11.64
N LEU A 23 13.23 16.94 10.68
CA LEU A 23 13.95 15.76 10.19
C LEU A 23 15.34 16.15 9.71
N THR A 24 16.32 15.32 10.03
CA THR A 24 17.68 15.46 9.51
C THR A 24 18.08 14.20 8.76
N ILE A 25 18.56 14.40 7.53
CA ILE A 25 19.06 13.35 6.63
C ILE A 25 20.58 13.54 6.51
N GLY A 26 21.32 12.59 7.06
CA GLY A 26 22.78 12.52 6.98
C GLY A 26 23.25 11.50 5.94
N ALA A 27 24.57 11.45 5.75
CA ALA A 27 25.19 10.35 5.04
C ALA A 27 24.84 9.01 5.71
N SER A 28 24.64 7.95 4.90
CA SER A 28 24.25 6.60 5.35
C SER A 28 22.82 6.39 5.81
N ASP A 29 21.97 7.41 5.76
CA ASP A 29 20.55 7.21 5.98
C ASP A 29 19.92 6.40 4.84
N ARG A 30 19.12 5.41 5.23
CA ARG A 30 18.19 4.68 4.36
C ARG A 30 16.81 4.85 4.98
N LEU A 31 16.12 5.92 4.59
CA LEU A 31 14.87 6.36 5.21
C LEU A 31 13.66 5.81 4.44
N GLY A 32 12.86 4.98 5.09
CA GLY A 32 11.52 4.62 4.62
C GLY A 32 10.49 5.68 5.02
N ILE A 33 9.67 6.13 4.09
CA ILE A 33 8.52 7.01 4.34
C ILE A 33 7.25 6.17 4.22
N VAL A 34 6.54 6.05 5.33
CA VAL A 34 5.25 5.38 5.44
C VAL A 34 4.17 6.40 5.74
N ALA A 35 3.08 6.35 4.99
CA ALA A 35 1.91 7.19 5.22
C ALA A 35 0.69 6.51 4.61
N ALA A 36 -0.51 6.77 5.15
CA ALA A 36 -1.74 6.41 4.48
C ALA A 36 -1.88 7.12 3.12
N ASN A 37 -2.75 6.58 2.26
CA ASN A 37 -2.99 7.09 0.93
C ASN A 37 -3.38 8.57 0.94
N GLY A 38 -2.71 9.37 0.11
CA GLY A 38 -2.97 10.80 -0.03
C GLY A 38 -2.45 11.66 1.12
N ARG A 39 -1.60 11.14 2.02
CA ARG A 39 -1.00 11.89 3.14
C ARG A 39 0.32 12.60 2.80
N GLY A 40 0.66 12.69 1.51
CA GLY A 40 1.73 13.55 1.03
C GLY A 40 3.13 12.94 0.97
N LYS A 41 3.28 11.61 0.82
CA LYS A 41 4.58 10.96 0.55
C LYS A 41 5.28 11.57 -0.65
N SER A 42 4.64 11.51 -1.81
CA SER A 42 5.13 12.10 -3.06
C SER A 42 5.33 13.61 -2.91
N THR A 43 4.45 14.29 -2.17
CA THR A 43 4.58 15.73 -1.91
C THR A 43 5.84 16.04 -1.08
N LEU A 44 6.13 15.25 -0.05
CA LEU A 44 7.35 15.38 0.75
C LEU A 44 8.59 15.11 -0.10
N LEU A 45 8.58 14.08 -0.96
CA LEU A 45 9.69 13.82 -1.88
C LEU A 45 9.93 15.00 -2.84
N LYS A 46 8.86 15.57 -3.41
CA LYS A 46 8.93 16.78 -4.24
C LYS A 46 9.47 17.99 -3.47
N CYS A 47 9.04 18.16 -2.22
CA CYS A 47 9.60 19.17 -1.33
C CYS A 47 11.11 18.98 -1.15
N LEU A 48 11.58 17.75 -0.93
CA LEU A 48 13.01 17.43 -0.77
C LEU A 48 13.80 17.65 -2.06
N ALA A 49 13.22 17.30 -3.22
CA ALA A 49 13.79 17.56 -4.54
C ALA A 49 13.86 19.05 -4.90
N GLY A 50 13.06 19.91 -4.25
CA GLY A 50 12.95 21.34 -4.59
C GLY A 50 11.96 21.61 -5.73
N GLU A 51 11.12 20.62 -6.07
CA GLU A 51 10.09 20.71 -7.09
C GLU A 51 8.76 21.27 -6.55
N PHE A 52 8.62 21.34 -5.23
CA PHE A 52 7.44 21.85 -4.56
C PHE A 52 7.82 22.68 -3.34
N GLU A 53 7.22 23.87 -3.20
CA GLU A 53 7.46 24.74 -2.04
C GLU A 53 6.55 24.36 -0.86
N PRO A 54 7.12 24.20 0.35
CA PRO A 54 6.32 23.93 1.54
C PRO A 54 5.45 25.13 1.92
N THR A 55 4.33 24.88 2.59
CA THR A 55 3.43 25.94 3.07
C THR A 55 3.94 26.58 4.37
N ALA A 56 4.76 25.85 5.14
CA ALA A 56 5.36 26.31 6.39
C ALA A 56 6.72 25.64 6.63
N GLY A 57 7.56 26.29 7.44
CA GLY A 57 8.90 25.80 7.78
C GLY A 57 9.89 25.90 6.63
N ASP A 58 11.08 25.37 6.85
CA ASP A 58 12.22 25.54 5.95
C ASP A 58 12.92 24.21 5.64
N ILE A 59 13.45 24.09 4.42
CA ILE A 59 14.33 22.98 4.01
C ILE A 59 15.71 23.55 3.70
N THR A 60 16.70 23.18 4.51
CA THR A 60 18.11 23.52 4.28
C THR A 60 18.82 22.34 3.61
N ARG A 61 19.53 22.60 2.51
CA ARG A 61 20.33 21.61 1.78
C ARG A 61 21.79 22.01 1.79
N SER A 62 22.68 21.03 1.77
CA SER A 62 24.10 21.28 1.55
C SER A 62 24.33 21.96 0.19
N ARG A 63 25.29 22.88 0.12
CA ARG A 63 25.58 23.64 -1.10
C ARG A 63 26.05 22.69 -2.20
N GLY A 64 25.41 22.77 -3.38
CA GLY A 64 25.77 21.96 -4.54
C GLY A 64 25.19 20.54 -4.54
N LEU A 65 24.31 20.21 -3.58
CA LEU A 65 23.70 18.88 -3.47
C LEU A 65 22.89 18.52 -4.73
N ARG A 66 23.26 17.43 -5.40
CA ARG A 66 22.52 16.84 -6.51
C ARG A 66 21.49 15.85 -5.97
N VAL A 67 20.21 16.19 -6.12
CA VAL A 67 19.10 15.32 -5.68
C VAL A 67 18.56 14.57 -6.89
N GLY A 68 18.66 13.25 -6.87
CA GLY A 68 18.06 12.38 -7.87
C GLY A 68 16.68 11.94 -7.42
N HIS A 69 15.62 12.32 -8.14
CA HIS A 69 14.24 11.98 -7.81
C HIS A 69 13.62 11.09 -8.88
N VAL A 70 13.22 9.87 -8.48
CA VAL A 70 12.49 8.92 -9.32
C VAL A 70 11.00 9.08 -9.06
N GLU A 71 10.30 9.66 -10.03
CA GLU A 71 8.86 9.89 -9.96
C GLU A 71 8.02 8.60 -10.00
N GLN A 72 6.81 8.66 -9.46
CA GLN A 72 5.88 7.53 -9.41
C GLN A 72 5.38 7.09 -10.80
N SER A 73 5.20 7.98 -11.78
CA SER A 73 4.71 7.62 -13.13
C SER A 73 5.76 7.85 -14.20
N VAL A 74 5.69 7.06 -15.27
CA VAL A 74 6.54 7.25 -16.45
C VAL A 74 6.00 8.44 -17.24
N PRO A 75 6.78 9.51 -17.47
CA PRO A 75 6.35 10.62 -18.31
C PRO A 75 6.03 10.15 -19.74
N GLU A 76 4.92 10.63 -20.32
CA GLU A 76 4.49 10.25 -21.68
C GLU A 76 5.56 10.54 -22.74
N ALA A 77 6.32 11.62 -22.56
CA ALA A 77 7.41 12.01 -23.46
C ALA A 77 8.53 10.96 -23.58
N LEU A 78 8.65 10.04 -22.61
CA LEU A 78 9.66 8.97 -22.63
C LEU A 78 9.16 7.69 -23.31
N LEU A 79 7.86 7.53 -23.55
CA LEU A 79 7.27 6.25 -23.97
C LEU A 79 7.72 5.79 -25.37
N ASP A 80 8.10 6.72 -26.23
CA ASP A 80 8.57 6.45 -27.60
C ASP A 80 10.09 6.32 -27.70
N ARG A 81 10.84 6.63 -26.64
CA ARG A 81 12.29 6.49 -26.58
C ARG A 81 12.69 5.06 -26.23
N SER A 82 13.85 4.61 -26.69
CA SER A 82 14.42 3.32 -26.24
C SER A 82 14.85 3.39 -24.78
N PHE A 83 14.92 2.25 -24.08
CA PHE A 83 15.43 2.20 -22.71
C PHE A 83 16.79 2.92 -22.60
N HIS A 84 17.73 2.58 -23.48
CA HIS A 84 19.07 3.15 -23.49
C HIS A 84 19.01 4.68 -23.69
N ASP A 85 18.23 5.16 -24.67
CA ASP A 85 18.11 6.59 -24.95
C ASP A 85 17.47 7.36 -23.79
N VAL A 86 16.52 6.76 -23.07
CA VAL A 86 15.92 7.37 -21.87
C VAL A 86 16.97 7.65 -20.80
N VAL A 87 17.94 6.74 -20.63
CA VAL A 87 19.04 6.91 -19.67
C VAL A 87 20.06 7.91 -20.22
N ALA A 88 20.48 7.76 -21.47
CA ALA A 88 21.43 8.67 -22.12
C ALA A 88 20.93 10.12 -22.18
N ASP A 89 19.62 10.32 -22.35
CA ASP A 89 18.98 11.64 -22.39
C ASP A 89 19.06 12.41 -21.07
N ALA A 90 19.33 11.75 -19.94
CA ALA A 90 19.57 12.42 -18.65
C ALA A 90 20.97 13.01 -18.53
N LEU A 91 21.93 12.59 -19.36
CA LEU A 91 23.25 13.20 -19.40
C LEU A 91 23.20 14.57 -20.11
N PRO A 92 24.02 15.55 -19.68
CA PRO A 92 24.14 16.84 -20.34
C PRO A 92 24.44 16.66 -21.84
N ALA A 93 23.75 17.39 -22.71
CA ALA A 93 23.87 17.24 -24.16
C ALA A 93 25.30 17.37 -24.67
N GLU A 94 26.10 18.25 -24.05
CA GLU A 94 27.50 18.50 -24.40
C GLU A 94 28.44 17.33 -24.03
N GLN A 95 28.06 16.51 -23.06
CA GLN A 95 28.90 15.43 -22.51
C GLN A 95 28.40 14.04 -22.92
N ARG A 96 27.21 13.96 -23.52
CA ARG A 96 26.49 12.70 -23.76
C ARG A 96 27.35 11.69 -24.51
N ASP A 97 27.94 12.07 -25.64
CA ASP A 97 28.73 11.17 -26.48
C ASP A 97 29.99 10.65 -25.75
N SER A 98 30.64 11.50 -24.96
CA SER A 98 31.81 11.11 -24.15
C SER A 98 31.45 10.28 -22.91
N GLU A 99 30.21 10.38 -22.42
CA GLU A 99 29.73 9.78 -21.17
C GLU A 99 28.80 8.58 -21.40
N LEU A 100 28.61 8.12 -22.65
CA LEU A 100 27.79 6.94 -22.95
C LEU A 100 28.24 5.69 -22.19
N TRP A 101 29.53 5.55 -21.90
CA TRP A 101 30.05 4.46 -21.08
C TRP A 101 29.40 4.39 -19.69
N ARG A 102 28.99 5.54 -19.10
CA ARG A 102 28.26 5.58 -17.82
C ARG A 102 26.89 4.97 -17.95
N VAL A 103 26.23 5.13 -19.10
CA VAL A 103 24.94 4.50 -19.38
C VAL A 103 25.10 2.99 -19.29
N ASP A 104 26.08 2.43 -19.99
CA ASP A 104 26.34 0.99 -19.98
C ASP A 104 26.66 0.47 -18.56
N VAL A 105 27.51 1.17 -17.81
CA VAL A 105 27.84 0.79 -16.42
C VAL A 105 26.60 0.79 -15.53
N VAL A 106 25.71 1.79 -15.66
CA VAL A 106 24.47 1.85 -14.88
C VAL A 106 23.52 0.73 -15.27
N LEU A 107 23.36 0.47 -16.56
CA LEU A 107 22.52 -0.62 -17.07
C LEU A 107 23.03 -1.99 -16.63
N ASP A 108 24.35 -2.20 -16.61
CA ASP A 108 24.98 -3.41 -16.09
C ASP A 108 24.77 -3.56 -14.59
N SER A 109 24.90 -2.45 -13.82
CA SER A 109 24.69 -2.47 -12.36
C SER A 109 23.25 -2.83 -11.96
N LEU A 110 22.29 -2.54 -12.83
CA LEU A 110 20.87 -2.89 -12.67
C LEU A 110 20.53 -4.20 -13.39
N ASP A 111 21.53 -4.91 -13.91
CA ASP A 111 21.40 -6.18 -14.64
C ASP A 111 20.29 -6.12 -15.72
N VAL A 112 20.39 -5.05 -16.54
CA VAL A 112 19.55 -4.80 -17.70
C VAL A 112 20.15 -5.50 -18.92
N ARG A 113 19.46 -6.54 -19.39
CA ARG A 113 19.87 -7.35 -20.54
C ARG A 113 19.97 -6.50 -21.82
N GLU A 114 20.94 -6.83 -22.66
CA GLU A 114 21.22 -6.12 -23.91
C GLU A 114 20.01 -6.08 -24.87
N ASP A 115 19.25 -7.18 -24.95
CA ASP A 115 18.05 -7.30 -25.79
C ASP A 115 16.89 -6.37 -25.36
N MET A 116 16.94 -5.84 -24.15
CA MET A 116 15.96 -4.91 -23.61
C MET A 116 16.35 -3.45 -23.84
N ARG A 117 17.65 -3.14 -23.93
CA ARG A 117 18.19 -1.77 -24.01
C ARG A 117 17.66 -1.00 -25.23
N GLY A 118 17.55 -1.67 -26.38
CA GLY A 118 17.06 -1.07 -27.62
C GLY A 118 15.54 -1.00 -27.75
N ARG A 119 14.76 -1.56 -26.81
CA ARG A 119 13.31 -1.59 -26.92
C ARG A 119 12.69 -0.25 -26.52
N PRO A 120 11.64 0.23 -27.21
CA PRO A 120 10.95 1.44 -26.81
C PRO A 120 10.22 1.22 -25.49
N MET A 121 10.18 2.25 -24.64
CA MET A 121 9.58 2.20 -23.30
C MET A 121 8.14 1.66 -23.30
N ARG A 122 7.32 2.04 -24.29
CA ARG A 122 5.94 1.52 -24.42
C ARG A 122 5.83 0.02 -24.65
N ALA A 123 6.88 -0.64 -25.15
CA ALA A 123 6.90 -2.08 -25.38
C ALA A 123 7.44 -2.86 -24.17
N LEU A 124 7.96 -2.16 -23.16
CA LEU A 124 8.45 -2.74 -21.92
C LEU A 124 7.30 -2.99 -20.94
N SER A 125 7.46 -3.97 -20.04
CA SER A 125 6.54 -4.10 -18.91
C SER A 125 6.71 -2.91 -17.95
N GLY A 126 5.69 -2.62 -17.14
CA GLY A 126 5.75 -1.53 -16.16
C GLY A 126 6.97 -1.62 -15.23
N GLY A 127 7.40 -2.82 -14.86
CA GLY A 127 8.59 -3.00 -14.06
C GLY A 127 9.90 -2.64 -14.77
N TRP A 128 10.03 -2.96 -16.06
CA TRP A 128 11.19 -2.51 -16.86
C TRP A 128 11.17 -0.99 -17.06
N GLN A 129 9.99 -0.40 -17.24
CA GLN A 129 9.88 1.06 -17.33
C GLN A 129 10.31 1.72 -16.01
N ARG A 130 9.97 1.13 -14.86
CA ARG A 130 10.43 1.61 -13.54
C ARG A 130 11.95 1.56 -13.42
N LEU A 131 12.58 0.44 -13.78
CA LEU A 131 14.03 0.31 -13.77
C LEU A 131 14.71 1.33 -14.69
N ALA A 132 14.12 1.65 -15.84
CA ALA A 132 14.63 2.69 -16.72
C ALA A 132 14.60 4.08 -16.07
N LEU A 133 13.57 4.42 -15.30
CA LEU A 133 13.52 5.68 -14.55
C LEU A 133 14.59 5.72 -13.46
N ILE A 134 14.80 4.61 -12.75
CA ILE A 134 15.85 4.49 -11.73
C ILE A 134 17.23 4.68 -12.40
N ALA A 135 17.50 3.97 -13.50
CA ALA A 135 18.74 4.10 -14.27
C ALA A 135 18.96 5.53 -14.76
N ARG A 136 17.91 6.17 -15.31
CA ARG A 136 17.93 7.55 -15.79
C ARG A 136 18.31 8.56 -14.71
N VAL A 137 17.86 8.35 -13.49
CA VAL A 137 18.23 9.21 -12.36
C VAL A 137 19.63 8.89 -11.87
N TRP A 138 19.96 7.60 -11.75
CA TRP A 138 21.25 7.15 -11.22
C TRP A 138 22.43 7.53 -12.11
N VAL A 139 22.26 7.54 -13.44
CA VAL A 139 23.32 7.95 -14.38
C VAL A 139 23.81 9.38 -14.16
N THR A 140 23.00 10.24 -13.53
CA THR A 140 23.38 11.62 -13.20
C THR A 140 24.32 11.73 -11.99
N ASP A 141 24.65 10.60 -11.36
CA ASP A 141 25.49 10.52 -10.15
C ASP A 141 24.94 11.39 -9.01
N PRO A 142 23.74 11.12 -8.49
CA PRO A 142 23.11 11.95 -7.45
C PRO A 142 23.78 11.75 -6.09
N ASP A 143 23.85 12.83 -5.30
CA ASP A 143 24.36 12.80 -3.92
C ASP A 143 23.29 12.29 -2.93
N VAL A 144 22.00 12.37 -3.30
CA VAL A 144 20.85 11.84 -2.56
C VAL A 144 19.86 11.22 -3.53
N LEU A 145 19.38 10.01 -3.24
CA LEU A 145 18.39 9.33 -4.07
C LEU A 145 17.00 9.34 -3.39
N LEU A 146 15.99 9.79 -4.11
CA LEU A 146 14.58 9.81 -3.69
C LEU A 146 13.79 8.86 -4.60
N LEU A 147 13.12 7.87 -4.01
CA LEU A 147 12.36 6.85 -4.75
C LEU A 147 10.89 6.88 -4.34
N ASP A 148 10.01 7.19 -5.28
CA ASP A 148 8.55 7.20 -5.05
C ASP A 148 7.88 5.93 -5.59
N GLU A 149 7.43 5.07 -4.68
CA GLU A 149 6.82 3.76 -4.93
C GLU A 149 7.62 2.89 -5.93
N PRO A 150 8.91 2.60 -5.64
CA PRO A 150 9.78 1.94 -6.60
C PRO A 150 9.41 0.47 -6.83
N THR A 151 8.67 -0.16 -5.92
CA THR A 151 8.23 -1.57 -6.02
C THR A 151 6.96 -1.75 -6.84
N ASN A 152 6.22 -0.67 -7.13
CA ASN A 152 4.97 -0.79 -7.89
C ASN A 152 5.22 -1.34 -9.29
N TYR A 153 4.40 -2.32 -9.68
CA TYR A 153 4.48 -3.05 -10.95
C TYR A 153 5.74 -3.92 -11.12
N LEU A 154 6.60 -4.03 -10.11
CA LEU A 154 7.68 -5.00 -10.08
C LEU A 154 7.16 -6.37 -9.63
N ASP A 155 7.74 -7.41 -10.19
CA ASP A 155 7.55 -8.76 -9.68
C ASP A 155 8.60 -9.09 -8.62
N LEU A 156 8.42 -10.23 -7.97
CA LEU A 156 9.31 -10.66 -6.90
C LEU A 156 10.79 -10.74 -7.33
N ALA A 157 11.09 -11.10 -8.58
CA ALA A 157 12.46 -11.17 -9.07
C ALA A 157 13.08 -9.78 -9.17
N ARG A 158 12.32 -8.83 -9.74
CA ARG A 158 12.78 -7.45 -9.91
C ARG A 158 12.79 -6.67 -8.60
N ILE A 159 11.88 -6.98 -7.66
CA ILE A 159 11.94 -6.47 -6.29
C ILE A 159 13.26 -6.92 -5.65
N SER A 160 13.60 -8.22 -5.71
CA SER A 160 14.87 -8.74 -5.17
C SER A 160 16.08 -8.07 -5.82
N GLN A 161 16.09 -7.94 -7.14
CA GLN A 161 17.17 -7.26 -7.88
C GLN A 161 17.34 -5.81 -7.42
N LEU A 162 16.23 -5.09 -7.18
CA LEU A 162 16.26 -3.73 -6.69
C LEU A 162 16.74 -3.66 -5.23
N GLU A 163 16.36 -4.61 -4.38
CA GLU A 163 16.87 -4.73 -3.00
C GLU A 163 18.38 -4.91 -2.99
N ASP A 164 18.90 -5.83 -3.81
CA ASP A 164 20.33 -6.11 -3.92
C ASP A 164 21.10 -4.88 -4.43
N TRP A 165 20.57 -4.22 -5.46
CA TRP A 165 21.15 -2.98 -5.98
C TRP A 165 21.19 -1.87 -4.92
N LEU A 166 20.08 -1.62 -4.22
CA LEU A 166 20.00 -0.61 -3.15
C LEU A 166 20.96 -0.89 -2.00
N ASN A 167 21.12 -2.16 -1.63
CA ASN A 167 22.01 -2.60 -0.57
C ASN A 167 23.49 -2.56 -0.99
N ALA A 168 23.76 -2.65 -2.29
CA ALA A 168 25.10 -2.47 -2.87
C ALA A 168 25.50 -1.00 -3.07
N LEU A 169 24.55 -0.05 -2.99
CA LEU A 169 24.87 1.38 -3.14
C LEU A 169 25.88 1.86 -2.09
N PRO A 170 26.73 2.85 -2.45
CA PRO A 170 27.65 3.47 -1.49
C PRO A 170 26.92 3.94 -0.25
N ARG A 171 27.52 3.69 0.93
CA ARG A 171 26.96 4.13 2.21
C ARG A 171 26.90 5.66 2.32
N GLU A 172 27.64 6.40 1.52
CA GLU A 172 27.69 7.86 1.60
C GLU A 172 26.49 8.53 0.92
N VAL A 173 25.85 7.84 -0.04
CA VAL A 173 24.67 8.32 -0.76
C VAL A 173 23.42 7.94 0.04
N PRO A 174 22.75 8.84 0.78
CA PRO A 174 21.49 8.51 1.43
C PRO A 174 20.38 8.20 0.42
N VAL A 175 19.47 7.32 0.82
CA VAL A 175 18.31 6.93 0.03
C VAL A 175 17.05 7.15 0.85
N ILE A 176 16.07 7.84 0.27
CA ILE A 176 14.74 8.04 0.84
C ILE A 176 13.74 7.31 -0.04
N ILE A 177 12.96 6.41 0.55
CA ILE A 177 12.06 5.49 -0.15
C ILE A 177 10.64 5.70 0.37
N ALA A 178 9.73 6.17 -0.48
CA ALA A 178 8.30 6.06 -0.22
C ALA A 178 7.80 4.73 -0.79
N SER A 179 7.24 3.86 0.03
CA SER A 179 6.69 2.58 -0.43
C SER A 179 5.56 2.09 0.48
N HIS A 180 4.70 1.23 -0.07
CA HIS A 180 3.77 0.41 0.70
C HIS A 180 4.21 -1.07 0.81
N ASP A 181 5.37 -1.44 0.27
CA ASP A 181 5.92 -2.80 0.40
C ASP A 181 6.71 -2.92 1.72
N ARG A 182 6.09 -3.57 2.69
CA ARG A 182 6.61 -3.76 4.05
C ARG A 182 7.93 -4.54 4.06
N ALA A 183 8.00 -5.61 3.26
CA ALA A 183 9.18 -6.46 3.20
C ALA A 183 10.35 -5.74 2.50
N PHE A 184 10.06 -4.96 1.48
CA PHE A 184 11.06 -4.13 0.80
C PHE A 184 11.62 -3.04 1.71
N LEU A 185 10.76 -2.35 2.46
CA LEU A 185 11.20 -1.35 3.44
C LEU A 185 12.09 -2.00 4.52
N ASP A 186 11.72 -3.17 5.04
CA ASP A 186 12.56 -3.88 5.99
C ASP A 186 13.93 -4.30 5.42
N ALA A 187 13.97 -4.69 4.15
CA ALA A 187 15.19 -5.16 3.50
C ALA A 187 16.16 -4.03 3.09
N THR A 188 15.65 -2.81 2.90
CA THR A 188 16.41 -1.70 2.28
C THR A 188 16.55 -0.46 3.15
N THR A 189 15.83 -0.37 4.28
CA THR A 189 15.82 0.82 5.14
C THR A 189 16.38 0.55 6.54
N ASN A 190 16.96 1.57 7.15
CA ASN A 190 17.50 1.55 8.52
C ASN A 190 16.82 2.59 9.43
N ARG A 191 15.98 3.47 8.87
CA ARG A 191 15.16 4.45 9.57
C ARG A 191 13.78 4.50 8.93
N THR A 192 12.76 4.75 9.73
CA THR A 192 11.37 4.83 9.25
C THR A 192 10.71 6.10 9.76
N LEU A 193 10.14 6.89 8.85
CA LEU A 193 9.29 8.05 9.11
C LEU A 193 7.82 7.65 8.88
N PHE A 194 6.99 7.77 9.91
CA PHE A 194 5.54 7.66 9.80
C PHE A 194 4.95 9.05 9.60
N LEU A 195 4.62 9.40 8.36
CA LEU A 195 4.10 10.70 7.99
C LEU A 195 2.61 10.79 8.33
N ARG A 196 2.27 11.67 9.27
CA ARG A 196 0.90 11.93 9.72
C ARG A 196 0.61 13.44 9.74
N PRO A 197 -0.67 13.87 9.77
CA PRO A 197 -1.04 15.29 9.68
C PRO A 197 -0.46 16.18 10.79
N GLU A 198 -0.43 15.68 12.03
CA GLU A 198 -0.10 16.49 13.21
C GLU A 198 1.29 16.16 13.77
N GLU A 199 1.58 14.88 13.95
CA GLU A 199 2.84 14.41 14.53
C GLU A 199 3.37 13.27 13.68
N SER A 200 4.57 13.42 13.14
CA SER A 200 5.20 12.43 12.27
C SER A 200 6.42 11.77 12.95
N PRO A 201 6.25 10.66 13.68
CA PRO A 201 7.34 10.01 14.39
C PRO A 201 8.39 9.44 13.44
N VAL A 202 9.65 9.55 13.84
CA VAL A 202 10.80 8.96 13.13
C VAL A 202 11.52 8.02 14.07
N PHE A 203 11.76 6.79 13.60
CA PHE A 203 12.49 5.78 14.35
C PHE A 203 13.77 5.41 13.62
N ALA A 204 14.85 5.21 14.37
CA ALA A 204 16.09 4.65 13.86
C ALA A 204 16.03 3.12 13.76
N LEU A 205 14.98 2.63 13.11
CA LEU A 205 14.62 1.22 12.99
C LEU A 205 14.08 0.95 11.58
N PRO A 206 14.34 -0.25 11.02
CA PRO A 206 13.61 -0.76 9.86
C PRO A 206 12.10 -0.87 10.14
N TYR A 207 11.32 -0.98 9.07
CA TYR A 207 9.86 -0.87 9.09
C TYR A 207 9.17 -1.69 10.19
N ALA A 208 9.35 -3.01 10.26
CA ALA A 208 8.62 -3.87 11.19
C ALA A 208 8.88 -3.51 12.65
N ARG A 209 10.14 -3.20 13.00
CA ARG A 209 10.50 -2.78 14.36
C ARG A 209 10.01 -1.36 14.65
N ALA A 210 10.05 -0.48 13.65
CA ALA A 210 9.52 0.87 13.77
C ALA A 210 7.99 0.87 13.96
N ARG A 211 7.26 -0.05 13.29
CA ARG A 211 5.82 -0.23 13.44
C ARG A 211 5.47 -0.67 14.87
N GLN A 212 6.19 -1.64 15.42
CA GLN A 212 6.03 -2.03 16.83
C GLN A 212 6.28 -0.86 17.79
N ALA A 213 7.35 -0.09 17.57
CA ALA A 213 7.66 1.09 18.38
C ALA A 213 6.58 2.18 18.25
N LEU A 214 5.99 2.34 17.07
CA LEU A 214 4.88 3.25 16.83
C LEU A 214 3.62 2.81 17.59
N ASP A 215 3.29 1.52 17.56
CA ASP A 215 2.12 0.99 18.27
C ASP A 215 2.28 1.15 19.79
N GLU A 216 3.49 0.93 20.32
CA GLU A 216 3.81 1.19 21.73
C GLU A 216 3.68 2.68 22.08
N LEU A 217 4.19 3.57 21.22
CA LEU A 217 4.07 5.02 21.36
C LEU A 217 2.59 5.43 21.40
N ASP A 218 1.80 5.02 20.42
CA ASP A 218 0.38 5.35 20.31
C ASP A 218 -0.43 4.79 21.50
N ALA A 219 -0.14 3.55 21.94
CA ALA A 219 -0.77 2.96 23.12
C ALA A 219 -0.41 3.71 24.41
N SER A 220 0.84 4.16 24.54
CA SER A 220 1.28 4.95 25.70
C SER A 220 0.59 6.32 25.74
N THR A 221 0.46 6.99 24.60
CA THR A 221 -0.25 8.26 24.44
C THR A 221 -1.73 8.10 24.75
N ALA A 222 -2.36 7.00 24.29
CA ALA A 222 -3.77 6.72 24.57
C ALA A 222 -4.02 6.55 26.08
N ARG A 223 -3.16 5.78 26.77
CA ARG A 223 -3.25 5.60 28.23
C ARG A 223 -2.99 6.90 29.00
N LYS A 224 -2.11 7.78 28.49
CA LYS A 224 -1.89 9.10 29.09
C LYS A 224 -3.14 9.97 28.93
N PHE A 225 -3.68 10.06 27.72
CA PHE A 225 -4.90 10.79 27.42
C PHE A 225 -6.08 10.34 28.30
N GLU A 226 -6.32 9.03 28.40
CA GLU A 226 -7.40 8.48 29.25
C GLU A 226 -7.22 8.84 30.73
N ARG A 227 -5.98 8.81 31.24
CA ARG A 227 -5.68 9.21 32.62
C ARG A 227 -5.94 10.70 32.83
N ASP A 228 -5.45 11.54 31.94
CA ASP A 228 -5.60 13.00 32.04
C ASP A 228 -7.08 13.40 31.97
N MET A 229 -7.85 12.78 31.07
CA MET A 229 -9.31 12.96 30.98
C MET A 229 -10.03 12.51 32.24
N LYS A 230 -9.65 11.37 32.82
CA LYS A 230 -10.26 10.88 34.07
C LYS A 230 -9.98 11.83 35.24
N ILE A 231 -8.77 12.39 35.32
CA ILE A 231 -8.40 13.38 36.34
C ILE A 231 -9.19 14.67 36.15
N ALA A 232 -9.28 15.20 34.92
CA ALA A 232 -10.06 16.40 34.62
C ALA A 232 -11.54 16.24 34.99
N GLN A 233 -12.15 15.08 34.65
CA GLN A 233 -13.51 14.76 35.05
C GLN A 233 -13.71 14.70 36.57
N GLN A 234 -12.75 14.13 37.31
CA GLN A 234 -12.79 14.09 38.77
C GLN A 234 -12.71 15.51 39.37
N LEU A 235 -11.83 16.36 38.84
CA LEU A 235 -11.70 17.76 39.26
C LEU A 235 -13.00 18.54 38.99
N ARG A 236 -13.66 18.33 37.84
CA ARG A 236 -14.96 18.93 37.55
C ARG A 236 -16.06 18.47 38.51
N LYS A 237 -16.12 17.16 38.83
CA LYS A 237 -17.08 16.64 39.82
C LYS A 237 -16.85 17.26 41.20
N GLN A 238 -15.59 17.40 41.62
CA GLN A 238 -15.24 18.06 42.88
C GLN A 238 -15.62 19.55 42.85
N ALA A 239 -15.33 20.26 41.77
CA ALA A 239 -15.70 21.66 41.58
C ALA A 239 -17.23 21.84 41.62
N ALA A 240 -18.01 20.97 40.96
CA ALA A 240 -19.47 21.04 40.98
C ALA A 240 -20.03 20.84 42.40
N LYS A 241 -19.50 19.86 43.15
CA LYS A 241 -19.90 19.62 44.55
C LYS A 241 -19.57 20.84 45.43
N LEU A 242 -18.37 21.40 45.29
CA LEU A 242 -17.94 22.58 46.05
C LEU A 242 -18.73 23.84 45.67
N ASN A 243 -19.10 23.99 44.40
CA ASN A 243 -19.94 25.10 43.94
C ASN A 243 -21.31 25.08 44.61
N ASN A 244 -21.96 23.91 44.65
CA ASN A 244 -23.27 23.76 45.29
C ASN A 244 -23.21 24.06 46.79
N ILE A 245 -22.14 23.62 47.47
CA ILE A 245 -21.92 23.91 48.90
C ILE A 245 -21.61 25.40 49.11
N GLY A 246 -20.78 25.99 48.27
CA GLY A 246 -20.37 27.41 48.34
C GLY A 246 -21.55 28.36 48.17
N ILE A 247 -22.43 28.10 47.20
CA ILE A 247 -23.65 28.89 46.96
C ILE A 247 -24.61 28.80 48.15
N ASN A 248 -24.80 27.60 48.72
CA ASN A 248 -25.70 27.38 49.85
C ASN A 248 -25.17 27.93 51.18
N SER A 249 -23.85 28.12 51.32
CA SER A 249 -23.20 28.57 52.55
C SER A 249 -22.67 30.01 52.52
N GLY A 250 -22.73 30.69 51.38
CA GLY A 250 -22.21 32.05 51.21
C GLY A 250 -20.69 32.17 51.36
N SER A 251 -19.93 31.10 51.11
CA SER A 251 -18.48 31.06 51.36
C SER A 251 -17.67 31.46 50.12
N ASP A 252 -17.08 32.66 50.16
CA ASP A 252 -16.20 33.16 49.10
C ASP A 252 -14.98 32.26 48.84
N LEU A 253 -14.43 31.64 49.89
CA LEU A 253 -13.28 30.74 49.80
C LEU A 253 -13.61 29.47 48.97
N LEU A 254 -14.82 28.94 49.12
CA LEU A 254 -15.27 27.78 48.34
C LEU A 254 -15.51 28.14 46.86
N THR A 255 -15.96 29.37 46.59
CA THR A 255 -16.13 29.90 45.23
C THR A 255 -14.77 30.06 44.52
N VAL A 256 -13.76 30.62 45.20
CA VAL A 256 -12.39 30.74 44.67
C VAL A 256 -11.78 29.36 44.40
N LYS A 257 -11.91 28.41 45.34
CA LYS A 257 -11.40 27.05 45.17
C LYS A 257 -12.09 26.31 44.03
N THR A 258 -13.39 26.54 43.83
CA THR A 258 -14.15 26.00 42.68
C THR A 258 -13.59 26.52 41.37
N LYS A 259 -13.31 27.82 41.27
CA LYS A 259 -12.70 28.44 40.08
C LYS A 259 -11.33 27.81 39.76
N GLN A 260 -10.46 27.67 40.75
CA GLN A 260 -9.14 27.05 40.59
C GLN A 260 -9.22 25.59 40.12
N LEU A 261 -10.17 24.81 40.64
CA LEU A 261 -10.36 23.42 40.22
C LEU A 261 -10.88 23.32 38.78
N LYS A 262 -11.75 24.26 38.35
CA LYS A 262 -12.22 24.35 36.97
C LYS A 262 -11.07 24.71 36.02
N GLU A 263 -10.27 25.74 36.35
CA GLU A 263 -9.10 26.14 35.56
C GLU A 263 -8.07 25.02 35.44
N ARG A 264 -7.85 24.24 36.51
CA ARG A 264 -6.94 23.09 36.47
C ARG A 264 -7.47 21.95 35.60
N ALA A 265 -8.78 21.71 35.63
CA ALA A 265 -9.41 20.71 34.77
C ALA A 265 -9.33 21.14 33.29
N GLU A 266 -9.58 22.42 33.00
CA GLU A 266 -9.48 23.00 31.66
C GLU A 266 -8.05 22.90 31.10
N LYS A 267 -7.03 23.27 31.88
CA LYS A 267 -5.62 23.09 31.47
C LYS A 267 -5.24 21.63 31.17
N LEU A 268 -5.79 20.68 31.92
CA LEU A 268 -5.55 19.25 31.65
C LEU A 268 -6.28 18.78 30.39
N GLU A 269 -7.46 19.33 30.10
CA GLU A 269 -8.21 19.04 28.87
C GLU A 269 -7.51 19.62 27.64
N ASP A 270 -7.05 20.88 27.72
CA ASP A 270 -6.36 21.57 26.63
C ASP A 270 -5.00 20.94 26.30
N ALA A 271 -4.29 20.44 27.32
CA ALA A 271 -3.00 19.78 27.15
C ALA A 271 -3.11 18.29 26.75
N ALA A 272 -4.30 17.68 26.84
CA ALA A 272 -4.50 16.28 26.54
C ALA A 272 -4.57 16.05 25.03
N VAL A 273 -3.48 15.53 24.47
CA VAL A 273 -3.42 15.11 23.07
C VAL A 273 -3.99 13.70 22.96
N ALA A 274 -5.07 13.54 22.18
CA ALA A 274 -5.59 12.22 21.86
C ALA A 274 -4.55 11.43 21.07
N ALA A 275 -4.39 10.14 21.38
CA ALA A 275 -3.53 9.29 20.57
C ALA A 275 -3.96 9.35 19.11
N HIS A 276 -2.97 9.39 18.20
CA HIS A 276 -3.25 9.31 16.79
C HIS A 276 -3.98 8.00 16.53
N ARG A 277 -5.25 8.11 16.18
CA ARG A 277 -6.01 7.04 15.57
C ARG A 277 -6.21 7.49 14.14
N GLU A 278 -5.58 6.79 13.21
CA GLU A 278 -6.09 6.86 11.87
C GLU A 278 -7.58 6.50 11.95
N ARG A 279 -8.42 7.42 11.49
CA ARG A 279 -9.81 7.08 11.24
C ARG A 279 -9.75 6.09 10.09
N SER A 280 -9.64 4.80 10.39
CA SER A 280 -9.72 3.73 9.39
C SER A 280 -10.91 4.09 8.52
N ALA A 281 -10.62 4.43 7.27
CA ALA A 281 -11.60 4.99 6.36
C ALA A 281 -12.52 3.86 5.91
N GLY A 282 -13.47 3.51 6.78
CA GLY A 282 -14.29 2.32 6.68
C GLY A 282 -13.49 1.05 6.99
N ALA A 283 -13.84 0.36 8.08
CA ALA A 283 -13.33 -1.00 8.30
C ALA A 283 -13.71 -1.88 7.10
N ILE A 284 -12.73 -2.52 6.46
CA ILE A 284 -12.99 -3.58 5.49
C ILE A 284 -13.78 -4.65 6.25
N LYS A 285 -14.97 -4.98 5.75
CA LYS A 285 -15.83 -6.00 6.33
C LYS A 285 -16.20 -7.00 5.25
N LEU A 286 -15.61 -8.17 5.25
CA LEU A 286 -16.04 -9.31 4.46
C LEU A 286 -17.16 -10.01 5.23
N THR A 287 -18.03 -10.68 4.50
CA THR A 287 -19.13 -11.44 5.10
C THR A 287 -19.25 -12.74 4.35
N ASN A 288 -19.51 -13.82 5.08
CA ASN A 288 -19.48 -15.17 4.52
C ASN A 288 -20.90 -15.77 4.57
N ARG A 289 -21.36 -16.36 3.47
CA ARG A 289 -22.56 -17.21 3.49
C ARG A 289 -22.16 -18.60 3.97
N GLY A 290 -22.81 -19.09 5.02
CA GLY A 290 -22.65 -20.47 5.46
C GLY A 290 -22.91 -21.45 4.31
N THR A 291 -21.98 -22.37 4.08
CA THR A 291 -22.09 -23.41 3.06
C THR A 291 -21.85 -24.76 3.72
N HIS A 292 -22.66 -25.76 3.42
CA HIS A 292 -22.51 -27.11 3.98
C HIS A 292 -21.53 -27.99 3.18
N ALA A 293 -21.10 -27.53 2.00
CA ALA A 293 -20.17 -28.25 1.14
C ALA A 293 -18.73 -28.01 1.57
N LYS A 294 -18.04 -29.08 1.98
CA LYS A 294 -16.61 -29.04 2.35
C LYS A 294 -15.70 -28.73 1.16
N VAL A 295 -16.09 -29.13 -0.05
CA VAL A 295 -15.34 -28.91 -1.30
C VAL A 295 -16.11 -27.92 -2.17
N LEU A 296 -15.44 -26.84 -2.56
CA LEU A 296 -16.00 -25.77 -3.38
C LEU A 296 -15.69 -26.00 -4.87
N ILE A 297 -14.44 -26.36 -5.18
CA ILE A 297 -13.97 -26.53 -6.56
C ILE A 297 -13.10 -27.78 -6.65
N THR A 298 -13.37 -28.62 -7.65
CA THR A 298 -12.59 -29.82 -7.98
C THR A 298 -11.95 -29.66 -9.35
N LEU A 299 -10.64 -29.89 -9.41
CA LEU A 299 -9.84 -29.88 -10.64
C LEU A 299 -9.49 -31.32 -10.99
N GLU A 300 -9.84 -31.75 -12.19
CA GLU A 300 -9.63 -33.11 -12.71
C GLU A 300 -8.59 -33.12 -13.84
N ASP A 301 -7.41 -32.57 -13.58
CA ASP A 301 -6.34 -32.36 -14.59
C ASP A 301 -6.77 -31.39 -15.72
N ALA A 302 -7.26 -30.23 -15.33
CA ALA A 302 -7.55 -29.13 -16.26
C ALA A 302 -6.24 -28.61 -16.88
N THR A 303 -6.31 -28.23 -18.16
CA THR A 303 -5.19 -27.61 -18.88
C THR A 303 -5.42 -26.11 -18.95
N VAL A 304 -4.44 -25.34 -18.49
CA VAL A 304 -4.44 -23.88 -18.59
C VAL A 304 -3.70 -23.51 -19.87
N GLU A 305 -4.32 -22.68 -20.70
CA GLU A 305 -3.83 -22.32 -22.03
C GLU A 305 -3.67 -20.79 -22.17
N THR A 306 -2.85 -20.38 -23.13
CA THR A 306 -2.77 -19.00 -23.61
C THR A 306 -4.00 -18.66 -24.47
N PRO A 307 -4.27 -17.38 -24.78
CA PRO A 307 -5.37 -16.97 -25.67
C PRO A 307 -5.35 -17.63 -27.05
N ASP A 308 -4.14 -17.92 -27.55
CA ASP A 308 -3.85 -18.58 -28.81
C ASP A 308 -3.87 -20.12 -28.71
N GLY A 309 -4.22 -20.67 -27.54
CA GLY A 309 -4.42 -22.11 -27.32
C GLY A 309 -3.16 -22.91 -26.99
N ALA A 310 -2.02 -22.25 -26.72
CA ALA A 310 -0.82 -22.95 -26.30
C ALA A 310 -0.92 -23.36 -24.82
N ALA A 311 -0.62 -24.63 -24.51
CA ALA A 311 -0.67 -25.15 -23.15
C ALA A 311 0.42 -24.51 -22.25
N LEU A 312 -0.02 -23.87 -21.16
CA LEU A 312 0.84 -23.28 -20.14
C LEU A 312 1.20 -24.32 -19.07
N PHE A 313 0.20 -24.91 -18.42
CA PHE A 313 0.41 -25.94 -17.40
C PHE A 313 -0.84 -26.80 -17.17
N LYS A 314 -0.64 -27.95 -16.53
CA LYS A 314 -1.72 -28.82 -16.05
C LYS A 314 -1.92 -28.71 -14.55
N THR A 315 -3.18 -28.68 -14.10
CA THR A 315 -3.53 -28.55 -12.68
C THR A 315 -3.29 -29.85 -11.89
N GLY A 316 -3.30 -31.01 -12.56
CA GLY A 316 -3.45 -32.29 -11.89
C GLY A 316 -4.80 -32.42 -11.19
N LYS A 317 -4.94 -33.48 -10.38
CA LYS A 317 -6.12 -33.69 -9.53
C LYS A 317 -5.95 -32.91 -8.22
N ARG A 318 -6.76 -31.88 -8.02
CA ARG A 318 -6.71 -30.96 -6.87
C ARG A 318 -8.12 -30.59 -6.44
N HIS A 319 -8.26 -30.13 -5.20
CA HIS A 319 -9.51 -29.61 -4.68
C HIS A 319 -9.27 -28.35 -3.85
N ILE A 320 -10.23 -27.45 -3.90
CA ILE A 320 -10.34 -26.26 -3.07
C ILE A 320 -11.48 -26.50 -2.10
N CYS A 321 -11.15 -26.54 -0.83
CA CYS A 321 -12.07 -26.73 0.28
C CYS A 321 -12.53 -25.38 0.85
N GLN A 322 -13.53 -25.45 1.71
CA GLN A 322 -13.85 -24.35 2.61
C GLN A 322 -12.66 -24.09 3.56
N ASP A 323 -12.45 -22.82 3.89
CA ASP A 323 -11.39 -22.26 4.77
C ASP A 323 -9.97 -22.33 4.19
N ASP A 324 -9.82 -22.87 2.97
CA ASP A 324 -8.60 -22.82 2.19
C ASP A 324 -8.28 -21.39 1.77
N ARG A 325 -7.08 -20.91 2.08
CA ARG A 325 -6.49 -19.66 1.59
C ARG A 325 -5.27 -20.03 0.76
N ILE A 326 -5.54 -20.44 -0.47
CA ILE A 326 -4.54 -20.98 -1.39
C ILE A 326 -3.83 -19.83 -2.08
N VAL A 327 -2.51 -19.80 -1.96
CA VAL A 327 -1.65 -18.85 -2.66
C VAL A 327 -1.09 -19.49 -3.92
N LEU A 328 -1.27 -18.83 -5.06
CA LEU A 328 -0.66 -19.18 -6.35
C LEU A 328 0.74 -18.59 -6.46
N LEU A 329 1.74 -19.45 -6.31
CA LEU A 329 3.15 -19.15 -6.51
C LEU A 329 3.56 -19.47 -7.95
N GLY A 330 4.44 -18.65 -8.50
CA GLY A 330 4.95 -18.85 -9.85
C GLY A 330 5.51 -17.57 -10.45
N ARG A 331 6.51 -17.74 -11.34
CA ARG A 331 7.13 -16.64 -12.08
C ARG A 331 6.10 -15.93 -12.97
N ASN A 332 6.42 -14.70 -13.36
CA ASN A 332 5.59 -13.96 -14.29
C ASN A 332 5.46 -14.66 -15.64
N GLY A 333 4.27 -14.54 -16.23
CA GLY A 333 3.95 -15.20 -17.51
C GLY A 333 3.64 -16.69 -17.41
N VAL A 334 3.73 -17.33 -16.23
CA VAL A 334 3.46 -18.77 -16.07
C VAL A 334 1.96 -19.13 -16.18
N GLY A 335 1.07 -18.14 -16.12
CA GLY A 335 -0.38 -18.33 -16.28
C GLY A 335 -1.24 -18.18 -15.03
N LYS A 336 -0.75 -17.54 -13.95
CA LYS A 336 -1.54 -17.30 -12.71
C LYS A 336 -2.89 -16.62 -12.99
N THR A 337 -2.87 -15.46 -13.65
CA THR A 337 -4.09 -14.73 -14.04
C THR A 337 -4.99 -15.53 -14.99
N ARG A 338 -4.41 -16.32 -15.91
CA ARG A 338 -5.17 -17.22 -16.80
C ARG A 338 -5.91 -18.29 -16.02
N PHE A 339 -5.25 -18.86 -15.01
CA PHE A 339 -5.85 -19.86 -14.13
C PHE A 339 -6.97 -19.25 -13.28
N ILE A 340 -6.75 -18.07 -12.69
CA ILE A 340 -7.80 -17.34 -11.95
C ILE A 340 -9.00 -17.04 -12.86
N ALA A 341 -8.77 -16.58 -14.09
CA ALA A 341 -9.83 -16.33 -15.07
C ALA A 341 -10.58 -17.62 -15.46
N MET A 342 -9.87 -18.73 -15.64
CA MET A 342 -10.45 -20.04 -15.92
C MET A 342 -11.39 -20.49 -14.79
N ILE A 343 -10.96 -20.34 -13.52
CA ILE A 343 -11.79 -20.66 -12.35
C ILE A 343 -13.00 -19.73 -12.27
N ARG A 344 -12.82 -18.42 -12.50
CA ARG A 344 -13.91 -17.44 -12.56
C ARG A 344 -14.98 -17.87 -13.58
N ASN A 345 -14.56 -18.22 -14.80
CA ASN A 345 -15.48 -18.62 -15.86
C ASN A 345 -16.22 -19.92 -15.50
N ALA A 346 -15.51 -20.90 -14.92
CA ALA A 346 -16.13 -22.14 -14.45
C ALA A 346 -17.19 -21.92 -13.35
N ILE A 347 -17.03 -20.89 -12.51
CA ILE A 347 -18.04 -20.53 -11.49
C ILE A 347 -19.21 -19.78 -12.11
N ALA A 348 -18.95 -18.85 -13.04
CA ALA A 348 -19.98 -18.06 -13.71
C ALA A 348 -20.89 -18.94 -14.58
N GLU A 349 -20.31 -19.91 -15.28
CA GLU A 349 -21.02 -20.85 -16.14
C GLU A 349 -20.61 -22.29 -15.78
N PRO A 350 -21.27 -22.93 -14.80
CA PRO A 350 -20.95 -24.29 -14.38
C PRO A 350 -21.02 -25.28 -15.55
N GLY A 351 -19.93 -26.03 -15.77
CA GLY A 351 -19.80 -27.00 -16.87
C GLY A 351 -19.23 -26.43 -18.18
N SER A 352 -18.97 -25.12 -18.26
CA SER A 352 -18.34 -24.48 -19.43
C SER A 352 -16.88 -24.87 -19.65
N ILE A 353 -16.15 -25.15 -18.57
CA ILE A 353 -14.74 -25.53 -18.61
C ILE A 353 -14.61 -27.04 -18.32
N ALA A 354 -14.03 -27.79 -19.25
CA ALA A 354 -13.74 -29.20 -19.05
C ALA A 354 -12.80 -29.42 -17.85
N ASN A 355 -13.01 -30.52 -17.12
CA ASN A 355 -12.18 -30.94 -15.98
C ASN A 355 -12.19 -29.97 -14.77
N ILE A 356 -13.16 -29.05 -14.70
CA ILE A 356 -13.41 -28.23 -13.51
C ILE A 356 -14.85 -28.43 -13.09
N LYS A 357 -15.05 -28.85 -11.84
CA LYS A 357 -16.37 -28.98 -11.22
C LYS A 357 -16.49 -27.95 -10.12
N VAL A 358 -17.54 -27.12 -10.19
CA VAL A 358 -17.85 -26.10 -9.18
C VAL A 358 -19.11 -26.52 -8.45
N THR A 359 -19.06 -26.49 -7.12
CA THR A 359 -20.24 -26.77 -6.29
C THR A 359 -21.27 -25.64 -6.46
N PRO A 360 -22.57 -25.92 -6.69
CA PRO A 360 -23.59 -24.90 -6.96
C PRO A 360 -23.77 -23.85 -5.86
N SER A 361 -23.39 -24.17 -4.62
CA SER A 361 -23.43 -23.21 -3.51
C SER A 361 -22.30 -22.19 -3.54
N THR A 362 -21.33 -22.29 -4.46
CA THR A 362 -20.19 -21.38 -4.55
C THR A 362 -20.65 -20.01 -5.06
N VAL A 363 -20.51 -18.99 -4.22
CA VAL A 363 -20.79 -17.59 -4.52
C VAL A 363 -19.46 -16.86 -4.59
N LEU A 364 -19.10 -16.46 -5.81
CA LEU A 364 -17.81 -15.83 -6.11
C LEU A 364 -17.78 -14.36 -5.69
N GLY A 365 -16.76 -14.00 -4.92
CA GLY A 365 -16.25 -12.64 -4.79
C GLY A 365 -14.98 -12.52 -5.63
N TYR A 366 -14.97 -11.64 -6.63
CA TYR A 366 -13.82 -11.46 -7.52
C TYR A 366 -13.29 -10.04 -7.43
N SER A 367 -12.00 -9.91 -7.09
CA SER A 367 -11.26 -8.66 -7.16
C SER A 367 -10.25 -8.77 -8.30
N ASP A 368 -10.40 -7.92 -9.31
CA ASP A 368 -9.52 -7.85 -10.49
C ASP A 368 -8.65 -6.58 -10.42
N GLN A 369 -7.47 -6.63 -11.04
CA GLN A 369 -6.57 -5.49 -11.27
C GLN A 369 -7.23 -4.41 -12.14
N ALA A 370 -8.10 -4.82 -13.05
CA ALA A 370 -8.96 -3.91 -13.80
C ALA A 370 -10.36 -3.95 -13.18
N LEU A 371 -11.00 -2.81 -13.01
CA LEU A 371 -12.41 -2.66 -12.64
C LEU A 371 -13.36 -3.23 -13.72
N SER A 372 -13.07 -4.41 -14.30
CA SER A 372 -13.70 -4.99 -15.50
C SER A 372 -15.19 -5.28 -15.31
N GLY A 373 -15.64 -5.34 -14.05
CA GLY A 373 -17.06 -5.45 -13.70
C GLY A 373 -17.77 -4.13 -13.35
N ILE A 374 -17.08 -2.99 -13.35
CA ILE A 374 -17.65 -1.69 -12.96
C ILE A 374 -17.49 -0.69 -14.11
N ASN A 375 -18.61 -0.25 -14.67
CA ASN A 375 -18.61 0.75 -15.72
C ASN A 375 -18.12 2.10 -15.17
N ALA A 376 -16.99 2.61 -15.68
CA ALA A 376 -16.38 3.86 -15.23
C ALA A 376 -17.28 5.09 -15.44
N SER A 377 -18.30 4.99 -16.31
CA SER A 377 -19.29 6.05 -16.53
C SER A 377 -20.44 6.04 -15.52
N ASP A 378 -20.59 4.99 -14.71
CA ASP A 378 -21.63 4.86 -13.69
C ASP A 378 -21.27 5.68 -12.43
N THR A 379 -22.24 5.92 -11.54
CA THR A 379 -22.01 6.55 -10.24
C THR A 379 -22.00 5.50 -9.12
N PRO A 380 -21.20 5.66 -8.05
CA PRO A 380 -21.23 4.73 -6.92
C PRO A 380 -22.64 4.48 -6.37
N LEU A 381 -23.43 5.54 -6.26
CA LEU A 381 -24.80 5.48 -5.75
C LEU A 381 -25.73 4.70 -6.68
N ALA A 382 -25.73 5.02 -7.98
CA ALA A 382 -26.59 4.34 -8.95
C ALA A 382 -26.22 2.86 -9.07
N MET A 383 -24.93 2.55 -9.07
CA MET A 383 -24.42 1.19 -9.11
C MET A 383 -24.88 0.37 -7.91
N LEU A 384 -24.75 0.87 -6.67
CA LEU A 384 -25.19 0.14 -5.48
C LEU A 384 -26.71 -0.05 -5.43
N SER A 385 -27.47 1.02 -5.70
CA SER A 385 -28.93 0.97 -5.66
C SER A 385 -29.48 -0.01 -6.69
N ARG A 386 -28.92 -0.03 -7.91
CA ARG A 386 -29.35 -0.96 -8.97
C ARG A 386 -28.90 -2.39 -8.73
N ARG A 387 -27.64 -2.60 -8.29
CA ARG A 387 -27.05 -3.94 -8.20
C ARG A 387 -27.51 -4.74 -6.98
N PHE A 388 -27.82 -4.06 -5.88
CA PHE A 388 -28.16 -4.70 -4.60
C PHE A 388 -29.58 -4.37 -4.13
N GLU A 389 -30.37 -3.67 -4.94
CA GLU A 389 -31.74 -3.23 -4.61
C GLU A 389 -31.84 -2.51 -3.25
N VAL A 390 -30.77 -1.79 -2.89
CA VAL A 390 -30.68 -1.05 -1.64
C VAL A 390 -31.31 0.32 -1.86
N GLY A 391 -32.26 0.71 -0.99
CA GLY A 391 -32.83 2.06 -1.02
C GLY A 391 -31.76 3.15 -0.93
N GLU A 392 -31.94 4.25 -1.65
CA GLU A 392 -30.91 5.27 -1.87
C GLU A 392 -30.27 5.78 -0.57
N GLN A 393 -31.08 6.05 0.46
CA GLN A 393 -30.59 6.52 1.76
C GLN A 393 -29.66 5.52 2.46
N ARG A 394 -29.93 4.21 2.31
CA ARG A 394 -29.06 3.15 2.82
C ARG A 394 -27.81 3.00 1.95
N ALA A 395 -27.92 3.14 0.63
CA ALA A 395 -26.76 3.12 -0.26
C ALA A 395 -25.80 4.28 0.03
N ARG A 396 -26.31 5.51 0.23
CA ARG A 396 -25.53 6.68 0.66
C ARG A 396 -24.82 6.44 1.99
N SER A 397 -25.51 5.84 2.96
CA SER A 397 -24.95 5.51 4.27
C SER A 397 -23.83 4.46 4.17
N LEU A 398 -24.01 3.44 3.32
CA LEU A 398 -22.99 2.40 3.09
C LEU A 398 -21.75 2.97 2.39
N LEU A 399 -21.94 3.83 1.39
CA LEU A 399 -20.86 4.53 0.68
C LEU A 399 -20.08 5.47 1.60
N ALA A 400 -20.78 6.26 2.41
CA ALA A 400 -20.15 7.12 3.41
C ALA A 400 -19.36 6.29 4.42
N GLY A 401 -19.92 5.17 4.88
CA GLY A 401 -19.25 4.22 5.77
C GLY A 401 -18.01 3.55 5.15
N ALA A 402 -17.96 3.41 3.82
CA ALA A 402 -16.79 2.94 3.08
C ALA A 402 -15.81 4.06 2.70
N GLY A 403 -16.01 5.28 3.20
CA GLY A 403 -15.11 6.41 2.93
C GLY A 403 -15.30 7.08 1.56
N VAL A 404 -16.43 6.85 0.89
CA VAL A 404 -16.84 7.61 -0.30
C VAL A 404 -17.70 8.79 0.16
N ALA A 405 -17.10 9.98 0.19
CA ALA A 405 -17.75 11.22 0.59
C ALA A 405 -19.00 11.50 -0.25
N VAL A 406 -20.02 12.14 0.35
CA VAL A 406 -21.34 12.39 -0.27
C VAL A 406 -21.20 13.03 -1.66
N GLU A 407 -20.32 14.02 -1.80
CA GLU A 407 -20.03 14.72 -3.07
C GLU A 407 -19.48 13.81 -4.17
N MET A 408 -18.82 12.70 -3.79
CA MET A 408 -18.22 11.75 -4.72
C MET A 408 -19.18 10.61 -5.08
N GLN A 409 -20.29 10.42 -4.34
CA GLN A 409 -21.24 9.32 -4.54
C GLN A 409 -22.04 9.45 -5.85
N GLU A 410 -22.19 10.68 -6.35
CA GLU A 410 -22.91 11.00 -7.60
C GLU A 410 -21.96 11.31 -8.76
N LYS A 411 -20.64 11.37 -8.51
CA LYS A 411 -19.65 11.53 -9.58
C LYS A 411 -19.39 10.19 -10.26
N LYS A 412 -18.91 10.25 -11.50
CA LYS A 412 -18.51 9.06 -12.26
C LYS A 412 -17.41 8.32 -11.52
N ILE A 413 -17.51 6.98 -11.50
CA ILE A 413 -16.53 6.10 -10.84
C ILE A 413 -15.11 6.33 -11.39
N GLY A 414 -14.96 6.67 -12.66
CA GLY A 414 -13.67 7.01 -13.26
C GLY A 414 -12.95 8.22 -12.65
N VAL A 415 -13.65 9.08 -11.90
CA VAL A 415 -13.09 10.28 -11.24
C VAL A 415 -12.61 9.98 -9.81
N LEU A 416 -12.99 8.82 -9.25
CA LEU A 416 -12.58 8.44 -7.91
C LEU A 416 -11.07 8.16 -7.83
N SER A 417 -10.46 8.53 -6.70
CA SER A 417 -9.06 8.17 -6.44
C SER A 417 -8.87 6.65 -6.39
N GLY A 418 -7.64 6.16 -6.55
CA GLY A 418 -7.33 4.72 -6.45
C GLY A 418 -7.86 4.11 -5.14
N GLY A 419 -7.57 4.75 -4.00
CA GLY A 419 -8.07 4.30 -2.69
C GLY A 419 -9.60 4.33 -2.55
N GLN A 420 -10.28 5.34 -3.11
CA GLN A 420 -11.75 5.38 -3.13
C GLN A 420 -12.34 4.24 -3.98
N ARG A 421 -11.72 3.92 -5.13
CA ARG A 421 -12.14 2.80 -5.99
C ARG A 421 -11.94 1.46 -5.29
N SER A 422 -10.79 1.24 -4.64
CA SER A 422 -10.54 0.03 -3.85
C SER A 422 -11.58 -0.14 -2.74
N ARG A 423 -11.92 0.92 -2.01
CA ARG A 423 -12.95 0.86 -0.95
C ARG A 423 -14.35 0.60 -1.50
N LEU A 424 -14.72 1.23 -2.62
CA LEU A 424 -15.98 0.95 -3.31
C LEU A 424 -16.04 -0.53 -3.73
N MET A 425 -14.94 -1.09 -4.24
CA MET A 425 -14.86 -2.50 -4.60
C MET A 425 -15.03 -3.41 -3.38
N MET A 426 -14.35 -3.11 -2.27
CA MET A 426 -14.52 -3.85 -1.02
C MET A 426 -15.97 -3.81 -0.51
N LEU A 427 -16.65 -2.66 -0.64
CA LEU A 427 -18.07 -2.55 -0.31
C LEU A 427 -18.95 -3.40 -1.23
N VAL A 428 -18.67 -3.42 -2.54
CA VAL A 428 -19.38 -4.28 -3.50
C VAL A 428 -19.18 -5.76 -3.14
N LEU A 429 -17.94 -6.18 -2.90
CA LEU A 429 -17.61 -7.55 -2.48
C LEU A 429 -18.34 -7.93 -1.19
N ARG A 430 -18.40 -7.02 -0.21
CA ARG A 430 -19.16 -7.23 1.02
C ARG A 430 -20.64 -7.46 0.76
N LEU A 431 -21.26 -6.67 -0.10
CA LEU A 431 -22.71 -6.76 -0.38
C LEU A 431 -23.08 -8.01 -1.19
N ILE A 432 -22.13 -8.59 -1.93
CA ILE A 432 -22.32 -9.88 -2.62
C ILE A 432 -22.46 -11.04 -1.63
N HIS A 433 -21.93 -10.90 -0.41
CA HIS A 433 -21.84 -11.98 0.59
C HIS A 433 -21.20 -13.27 0.03
N PRO A 434 -20.02 -13.21 -0.61
CA PRO A 434 -19.39 -14.37 -1.24
C PRO A 434 -18.86 -15.36 -0.19
N ASN A 435 -18.79 -16.63 -0.58
CA ASN A 435 -18.17 -17.70 0.21
C ASN A 435 -16.86 -18.22 -0.39
N PHE A 436 -16.51 -17.75 -1.60
CA PHE A 436 -15.23 -18.03 -2.24
C PHE A 436 -14.68 -16.77 -2.89
N TYR A 437 -13.43 -16.42 -2.60
CA TYR A 437 -12.78 -15.23 -3.12
C TYR A 437 -11.68 -15.58 -4.13
N LEU A 438 -11.73 -14.95 -5.30
CA LEU A 438 -10.64 -14.93 -6.27
C LEU A 438 -9.96 -13.55 -6.21
N LEU A 439 -8.70 -13.53 -5.81
CA LEU A 439 -7.96 -12.28 -5.57
C LEU A 439 -6.70 -12.27 -6.45
N ASP A 440 -6.65 -11.40 -7.46
CA ASP A 440 -5.46 -11.22 -8.31
C ASP A 440 -4.80 -9.88 -7.99
N GLU A 441 -3.61 -9.92 -7.38
CA GLU A 441 -2.86 -8.78 -6.85
C GLU A 441 -3.71 -7.81 -5.99
N PRO A 442 -4.32 -8.29 -4.89
CA PRO A 442 -5.25 -7.48 -4.10
C PRO A 442 -4.60 -6.30 -3.35
N THR A 443 -3.27 -6.26 -3.25
CA THR A 443 -2.52 -5.25 -2.47
C THR A 443 -2.03 -4.06 -3.30
N ASN A 444 -2.00 -4.14 -4.64
CA ASN A 444 -1.38 -3.14 -5.54
C ASN A 444 -1.94 -1.70 -5.43
N HIS A 445 -3.08 -1.51 -4.78
CA HIS A 445 -3.74 -0.21 -4.63
C HIS A 445 -4.12 0.10 -3.18
N LEU A 446 -3.58 -0.67 -2.24
CA LEU A 446 -3.82 -0.48 -0.82
C LEU A 446 -2.58 0.13 -0.19
N ASP A 447 -2.82 1.08 0.72
CA ASP A 447 -1.80 1.49 1.67
C ASP A 447 -1.58 0.38 2.70
N ILE A 448 -0.56 0.53 3.53
CA ILE A 448 -0.17 -0.48 4.54
C ILE A 448 -1.36 -0.80 5.46
N ASP A 449 -2.05 0.21 5.99
CA ASP A 449 -3.21 -0.03 6.86
C ASP A 449 -4.37 -0.71 6.10
N GLY A 450 -4.55 -0.40 4.80
CA GLY A 450 -5.50 -1.09 3.93
C GLY A 450 -5.13 -2.56 3.68
N GLN A 451 -3.83 -2.86 3.53
CA GLN A 451 -3.33 -4.23 3.42
C GLN A 451 -3.58 -5.00 4.71
N GLU A 452 -3.19 -4.44 5.87
CA GLU A 452 -3.40 -5.04 7.20
C GLU A 452 -4.90 -5.26 7.46
N ALA A 453 -5.75 -4.30 7.12
CA ALA A 453 -7.20 -4.45 7.26
C ALA A 453 -7.77 -5.57 6.37
N LEU A 454 -7.22 -5.78 5.16
CA LEU A 454 -7.63 -6.87 4.30
C LEU A 454 -7.17 -8.23 4.86
N GLU A 455 -5.94 -8.30 5.37
CA GLU A 455 -5.38 -9.49 6.02
C GLU A 455 -6.24 -9.93 7.21
N ASP A 456 -6.48 -9.00 8.13
CA ASP A 456 -7.30 -9.23 9.32
C ASP A 456 -8.68 -9.75 8.96
N GLU A 457 -9.29 -9.17 7.93
CA GLU A 457 -10.64 -9.52 7.54
C GLU A 457 -10.71 -10.90 6.87
N LEU A 458 -9.74 -11.25 6.03
CA LEU A 458 -9.63 -12.59 5.44
C LEU A 458 -9.42 -13.66 6.52
N LEU A 459 -8.59 -13.36 7.53
CA LEU A 459 -8.29 -14.28 8.64
C LEU A 459 -9.49 -14.43 9.57
N LYS A 460 -10.08 -13.33 10.02
CA LYS A 460 -11.20 -13.31 10.98
C LYS A 460 -12.45 -14.00 10.45
N HIS A 461 -12.71 -13.90 9.14
CA HIS A 461 -13.87 -14.51 8.51
C HIS A 461 -13.62 -15.91 7.97
N GLN A 462 -12.41 -16.46 8.16
CA GLN A 462 -11.97 -17.74 7.59
C GLN A 462 -12.35 -17.81 6.09
N ALA A 463 -12.07 -16.73 5.37
CA ALA A 463 -12.46 -16.62 3.98
C ALA A 463 -11.81 -17.76 3.18
N SER A 464 -12.60 -18.44 2.34
CA SER A 464 -12.07 -19.41 1.38
C SER A 464 -11.62 -18.65 0.15
N CYS A 465 -10.35 -18.72 -0.23
CA CYS A 465 -9.83 -17.94 -1.35
C CYS A 465 -8.72 -18.65 -2.13
N LEU A 466 -8.63 -18.26 -3.40
CA LEU A 466 -7.48 -18.50 -4.26
C LEU A 466 -6.91 -17.14 -4.63
N LEU A 467 -5.68 -16.87 -4.21
CA LEU A 467 -5.04 -15.57 -4.36
C LEU A 467 -3.70 -15.64 -5.10
N ALA A 468 -3.39 -14.61 -5.87
CA ALA A 468 -2.06 -14.31 -6.40
C ALA A 468 -1.64 -12.94 -5.89
N SER A 469 -0.40 -12.80 -5.43
CA SER A 469 0.15 -11.56 -4.93
C SER A 469 1.67 -11.53 -5.15
N HIS A 470 2.23 -10.33 -5.28
CA HIS A 470 3.67 -10.08 -5.16
C HIS A 470 4.09 -9.58 -3.76
N ASP A 471 3.14 -9.27 -2.88
CA ASP A 471 3.44 -8.86 -1.50
C ASP A 471 3.80 -10.09 -0.63
N ARG A 472 5.09 -10.21 -0.30
CA ARG A 472 5.64 -11.29 0.54
C ARG A 472 5.03 -11.31 1.94
N SER A 473 4.76 -10.14 2.52
CA SER A 473 4.18 -10.02 3.87
C SER A 473 2.72 -10.49 3.85
N PHE A 474 1.95 -10.07 2.84
CA PHE A 474 0.56 -10.51 2.65
C PHE A 474 0.45 -12.03 2.44
N ILE A 475 1.33 -12.60 1.60
CA ILE A 475 1.36 -14.05 1.36
C ILE A 475 1.60 -14.82 2.65
N ARG A 476 2.58 -14.40 3.45
CA ARG A 476 2.94 -15.05 4.73
C ARG A 476 1.82 -14.93 5.76
N ALA A 477 1.14 -13.78 5.80
CA ALA A 477 0.07 -13.53 6.76
C ALA A 477 -1.21 -14.32 6.46
N VAL A 478 -1.60 -14.38 5.19
CA VAL A 478 -2.93 -14.90 4.79
C VAL A 478 -2.89 -16.37 4.37
N GLY A 479 -1.84 -16.80 3.67
CA GLY A 479 -1.76 -18.12 3.04
C GLY A 479 -1.71 -19.27 4.03
N ASN A 480 -2.49 -20.32 3.79
CA ASN A 480 -2.40 -21.59 4.53
C ASN A 480 -2.15 -22.82 3.65
N ARG A 481 -2.22 -22.66 2.32
CA ARG A 481 -1.87 -23.66 1.31
C ARG A 481 -1.16 -22.95 0.18
N PHE A 482 -0.14 -23.58 -0.41
CA PHE A 482 0.68 -22.94 -1.44
C PHE A 482 0.73 -23.82 -2.67
N TRP A 483 0.30 -23.28 -3.81
CA TRP A 483 0.34 -23.95 -5.09
C TRP A 483 1.36 -23.29 -5.99
N LEU A 484 2.44 -24.00 -6.27
CA LEU A 484 3.53 -23.58 -7.15
C LEU A 484 3.28 -24.06 -8.58
N ILE A 485 3.31 -23.12 -9.52
CA ILE A 485 3.34 -23.41 -10.95
C ILE A 485 4.80 -23.42 -11.41
N GLU A 486 5.32 -24.61 -11.69
CA GLU A 486 6.68 -24.79 -12.19
C GLU A 486 6.71 -25.94 -13.20
N LYS A 487 7.59 -25.85 -14.22
CA LYS A 487 7.81 -26.92 -15.22
C LYS A 487 6.50 -27.42 -15.86
N ARG A 488 5.58 -26.48 -16.17
CA ARG A 488 4.25 -26.73 -16.76
C ARG A 488 3.32 -27.59 -15.88
N ARG A 489 3.51 -27.61 -14.56
CA ARG A 489 2.66 -28.35 -13.61
C ARG A 489 2.32 -27.49 -12.40
N LEU A 490 1.12 -27.72 -11.85
CA LEU A 490 0.70 -27.17 -10.56
C LEU A 490 0.99 -28.19 -9.45
N THR A 491 1.90 -27.83 -8.55
CA THR A 491 2.27 -28.65 -7.38
C THR A 491 1.95 -27.90 -6.10
N GLU A 492 1.66 -28.63 -5.02
CA GLU A 492 1.46 -28.04 -3.70
C GLU A 492 2.77 -28.14 -2.93
N VAL A 493 3.12 -27.06 -2.24
CA VAL A 493 4.33 -26.93 -1.44
C VAL A 493 3.94 -26.53 -0.02
N ASP A 494 4.82 -26.83 0.94
CA ASP A 494 4.53 -26.61 2.36
C ASP A 494 4.55 -25.12 2.74
N ASP A 495 5.46 -24.35 2.14
CA ASP A 495 5.67 -22.93 2.41
C ASP A 495 6.13 -22.16 1.14
N PRO A 496 6.04 -20.82 1.14
CA PRO A 496 6.45 -20.01 -0.01
C PRO A 496 7.96 -19.64 -0.02
N GLU A 497 8.72 -19.97 1.03
CA GLU A 497 10.09 -19.45 1.23
C GLU A 497 11.10 -20.03 0.24
N ALA A 498 10.93 -21.31 -0.13
CA ALA A 498 11.74 -21.90 -1.20
C ALA A 498 11.53 -21.20 -2.55
N PHE A 499 10.29 -20.78 -2.82
CA PHE A 499 9.97 -20.01 -4.02
C PHE A 499 10.53 -18.59 -3.95
N PHE A 500 10.41 -17.90 -2.81
CA PHE A 500 11.00 -16.57 -2.65
C PHE A 500 12.52 -16.57 -2.85
N ARG A 501 13.22 -17.56 -2.30
CA ARG A 501 14.67 -17.72 -2.52
C ARG A 501 15.02 -18.02 -3.97
N SER A 502 14.32 -18.95 -4.62
CA SER A 502 14.62 -19.31 -6.01
C SER A 502 14.36 -18.16 -7.00
N VAL A 503 13.43 -17.27 -6.67
CA VAL A 503 13.16 -16.06 -7.44
C VAL A 503 14.24 -15.00 -7.23
N ALA A 504 14.84 -14.93 -6.03
CA ALA A 504 15.98 -14.06 -5.75
C ALA A 504 17.29 -14.54 -6.42
N GLU A 505 17.55 -15.85 -6.41
CA GLU A 505 18.83 -16.44 -6.85
C GLU A 505 18.98 -16.56 -8.38
N THR A 506 17.88 -16.51 -9.15
CA THR A 506 17.95 -16.65 -10.61
C THR A 506 17.38 -15.41 -11.30
N PRO A 507 18.21 -14.40 -11.63
CA PRO A 507 17.84 -13.41 -12.61
C PRO A 507 17.56 -14.15 -13.94
N ASN A 508 16.37 -13.96 -14.50
CA ASN A 508 15.94 -14.53 -15.77
C ASN A 508 16.79 -14.07 -16.96
#